data_AF-A0A925CIK3-F1
#
_entry.id   AF-A0A925CIK3-F1
#
_cell.length_a   1.000
_cell.length_b   1.000
_cell.length_c   1.000
_cell.angle_alpha   90.00
_cell.angle_beta   90.00
_cell.angle_gamma   90.00
#
_symmetry.space_group_name_H-M   'P 1'
#
loop_
_entity.id
_entity.type
_entity.pdbx_description
1 polymer ?
#
loop_
_entity_poly.entity_id
_entity_poly.type
_entity_poly.pdbx_seq_one_letter_code
_entity_poly.pdbx_strand_id
1 'polypeptide(L)'
;MGEVDTAPEVAAKAIEDLTALEVDPDKCERLYKAALVQSSSGVTYRMLAKVIQTGQLDLVHYGCDLDADGKPTAKWRIRRILEQAPERFDKELETIKKSIVDDGETVQGSWVHDMTGMADVAAQGKSLDEWSRNTTAEVKKKLS
;
A
#
# COMPACT_ATOMS: atom_id res chain seq x y z
N MET A 1 22.28 16.88 42.86
CA MET A 1 23.23 16.74 41.75
C MET A 1 23.29 15.27 41.43
N GLY A 2 22.88 14.76 40.28
CA GLY A 2 22.42 15.41 39.07
C GLY A 2 22.14 14.28 38.09
N GLU A 3 20.96 14.33 37.48
CA GLU A 3 20.62 13.81 36.16
C GLU A 3 20.71 12.29 35.96
N VAL A 4 19.56 11.66 36.19
CA VAL A 4 19.15 10.46 35.46
C VAL A 4 18.95 10.85 34.01
N ASP A 5 19.88 10.46 33.14
CA ASP A 5 19.72 10.54 31.68
C ASP A 5 18.74 9.44 31.22
N THR A 6 17.48 9.55 31.64
CA THR A 6 16.38 8.86 30.96
C THR A 6 16.03 9.69 29.74
N ALA A 7 16.84 9.57 28.69
CA ALA A 7 16.35 9.86 27.35
C ALA A 7 15.12 8.96 27.14
N PRO A 8 13.91 9.52 26.88
CA PRO A 8 12.82 8.68 26.47
C PRO A 8 13.25 8.06 25.14
N GLU A 9 13.48 6.74 25.17
CA GLU A 9 13.50 5.92 23.97
C GLU A 9 12.21 6.30 23.23
N VAL A 10 12.33 7.13 22.19
CA VAL A 10 11.22 7.52 21.35
C VAL A 10 10.84 6.23 20.66
N ALA A 11 9.95 5.46 21.29
CA ALA A 11 9.34 4.30 20.70
C ALA A 11 8.83 4.79 19.34
N ALA A 12 9.52 4.37 18.27
CA ALA A 12 9.20 4.76 16.92
C ALA A 12 7.72 4.43 16.74
N LYS A 13 6.86 5.45 16.72
CA LYS A 13 5.42 5.25 16.54
C LYS A 13 5.30 4.44 15.26
N ALA A 14 4.77 3.22 15.37
CA ALA A 14 4.52 2.38 14.22
C ALA A 14 3.75 3.21 13.19
N ILE A 15 4.32 3.37 12.00
CA ILE A 15 3.65 4.14 10.96
C ILE A 15 2.45 3.34 10.51
N GLU A 16 1.27 3.95 10.66
CA GLU A 16 0.02 3.35 10.21
C GLU A 16 0.08 3.05 8.71
N ASP A 17 -0.18 1.80 8.36
CA ASP A 17 -0.35 1.37 6.98
C ASP A 17 -1.72 1.84 6.49
N LEU A 18 -1.72 2.85 5.61
CA LEU A 18 -2.94 3.42 5.07
C LEU A 18 -3.65 2.50 4.06
N THR A 19 -3.01 1.37 3.68
CA THR A 19 -3.67 0.27 2.97
C THR A 19 -4.40 -0.69 3.90
N ALA A 20 -4.45 -0.46 5.21
CA ALA A 20 -5.39 -1.15 6.10
C ALA A 20 -6.79 -0.52 6.01
N LEU A 21 -7.39 -0.50 4.82
CA LEU A 21 -8.74 0.02 4.64
C LEU A 21 -9.74 -0.85 5.41
N GLU A 22 -10.56 -0.24 6.26
CA GLU A 22 -11.71 -0.92 6.85
C GLU A 22 -12.68 -1.32 5.74
N VAL A 23 -13.08 -2.59 5.74
CA VAL A 23 -14.04 -3.14 4.77
C VAL A 23 -15.24 -3.65 5.56
N ASP A 24 -16.37 -2.97 5.35
CA ASP A 24 -17.63 -3.28 6.01
C ASP A 24 -18.52 -4.14 5.07
N PRO A 25 -18.61 -5.46 5.30
CA PRO A 25 -19.44 -6.34 4.48
C PRO A 25 -20.94 -6.01 4.59
N ASP A 26 -21.40 -5.43 5.71
CA ASP A 26 -22.80 -5.03 5.89
C ASP A 26 -23.17 -3.82 5.02
N LYS A 27 -22.16 -3.02 4.64
CA LYS A 27 -22.28 -1.95 3.63
C LYS A 27 -21.99 -2.42 2.20
N CYS A 28 -21.93 -3.72 1.98
CA CYS A 28 -21.53 -4.34 0.70
C CYS A 28 -20.13 -3.92 0.23
N GLU A 29 -19.24 -3.52 1.14
CA GLU A 29 -17.87 -3.21 0.78
C GLU A 29 -17.06 -4.48 0.59
N ARG A 30 -16.13 -4.45 -0.38
CA ARG A 30 -15.24 -5.58 -0.70
C ARG A 30 -13.88 -5.06 -1.12
N LEU A 31 -12.81 -5.79 -0.84
CA LEU A 31 -11.52 -5.47 -1.44
C LEU A 31 -11.60 -5.66 -2.96
N TYR A 32 -10.97 -4.75 -3.70
CA TYR A 32 -10.96 -4.75 -5.15
C TYR A 32 -9.62 -5.26 -5.69
N LYS A 33 -8.61 -4.40 -5.62
CA LYS A 33 -7.24 -4.69 -6.08
C LYS A 33 -6.24 -3.98 -5.18
N ALA A 34 -5.06 -4.56 -5.04
CA ALA A 34 -3.90 -3.94 -4.43
C ALA A 34 -2.77 -3.83 -5.46
N ALA A 35 -1.88 -2.86 -5.28
CA ALA A 35 -0.67 -2.74 -6.08
C ALA A 35 0.53 -2.27 -5.26
N LEU A 36 1.70 -2.73 -5.69
CA LEU A 36 2.99 -2.29 -5.20
C LEU A 36 3.85 -1.89 -6.40
N VAL A 37 4.51 -0.74 -6.33
CA VAL A 37 5.45 -0.27 -7.35
C VAL A 37 6.76 0.08 -6.67
N GLN A 38 7.87 -0.40 -7.21
CA GLN A 38 9.21 -0.13 -6.68
C GLN A 38 9.95 0.80 -7.64
N SER A 39 10.53 1.86 -7.09
CA SER A 39 11.44 2.77 -7.79
C SER A 39 12.90 2.30 -7.68
N SER A 40 13.78 2.86 -8.50
CA SER A 40 15.22 2.60 -8.44
C SER A 40 15.93 3.13 -7.20
N SER A 41 15.36 4.13 -6.50
CA SER A 41 15.93 4.62 -5.24
C SER A 41 15.60 3.74 -4.03
N GLY A 42 14.78 2.69 -4.22
CA GLY A 42 14.33 1.80 -3.14
C GLY A 42 12.99 2.19 -2.53
N VAL A 43 12.39 3.31 -2.96
CA VAL A 43 11.04 3.71 -2.53
C VAL A 43 10.01 2.72 -3.05
N THR A 44 9.10 2.33 -2.16
CA THR A 44 7.94 1.51 -2.49
C THR A 44 6.66 2.35 -2.47
N TYR A 45 5.87 2.29 -3.52
CA TYR A 45 4.53 2.86 -3.57
C TYR A 45 3.51 1.75 -3.37
N ARG A 46 2.65 1.91 -2.37
CA ARG A 46 1.53 0.99 -2.10
C ARG A 46 0.23 1.63 -2.52
N MET A 47 -0.66 0.83 -3.07
CA MET A 47 -2.02 1.22 -3.43
C MET A 47 -3.00 0.12 -3.06
N LEU A 48 -4.14 0.48 -2.52
CA LEU A 48 -5.26 -0.43 -2.28
C LEU A 48 -6.56 0.25 -2.71
N ALA A 49 -7.45 -0.53 -3.29
CA ALA A 49 -8.82 -0.11 -3.54
C ALA A 49 -9.82 -1.10 -2.92
N LYS A 50 -10.92 -0.56 -2.42
CA LYS A 50 -12.13 -1.31 -2.09
C LYS A 50 -13.30 -0.84 -2.96
N VAL A 51 -14.20 -1.75 -3.29
CA VAL A 51 -15.52 -1.42 -3.82
C VAL A 51 -16.40 -0.97 -2.67
N ILE A 52 -17.13 0.13 -2.86
CA ILE A 52 -18.16 0.62 -1.93
C ILE A 52 -19.57 0.25 -2.44
N GLN A 53 -20.60 0.51 -1.64
CA GLN A 53 -21.99 0.11 -1.92
C GLN A 53 -22.49 0.49 -3.32
N THR A 54 -22.03 1.60 -3.89
CA THR A 54 -22.43 2.08 -5.22
C THR A 54 -21.74 1.37 -6.38
N GLY A 55 -20.83 0.42 -6.11
CA GLY A 55 -19.99 -0.24 -7.11
C GLY A 55 -18.76 0.58 -7.52
N GLN A 56 -18.61 1.79 -6.97
CA GLN A 56 -17.43 2.64 -7.16
C GLN A 56 -16.28 2.21 -6.26
N LEU A 57 -15.08 2.74 -6.52
CA LEU A 57 -13.88 2.49 -5.74
C LEU A 57 -13.62 3.61 -4.74
N ASP A 58 -13.23 3.21 -3.54
CA ASP A 58 -12.43 4.01 -2.59
C ASP A 58 -10.99 3.51 -2.70
N LEU A 59 -10.10 4.38 -3.21
CA LEU A 59 -8.72 4.06 -3.52
C LEU A 59 -7.79 4.90 -2.65
N VAL A 60 -6.78 4.27 -2.09
CA VAL A 60 -5.70 4.93 -1.35
C VAL A 60 -4.36 4.52 -1.91
N HIS A 61 -3.42 5.46 -2.03
CA HIS A 61 -2.03 5.16 -2.30
C HIS A 61 -1.08 6.09 -1.55
N TYR A 62 0.15 5.62 -1.33
CA TYR A 62 1.21 6.40 -0.72
C TYR A 62 2.58 5.80 -1.06
N GLY A 63 3.61 6.64 -1.06
CA GLY A 63 5.01 6.21 -1.10
C GLY A 63 5.52 5.93 0.31
N CYS A 64 6.35 4.90 0.48
CA CYS A 64 6.96 4.51 1.74
C CYS A 64 8.32 3.84 1.54
N ASP A 65 9.14 3.95 2.58
CA ASP A 65 10.27 3.05 2.82
C ASP A 65 9.81 1.84 3.61
N LEU A 66 10.46 0.69 3.43
CA LEU A 66 10.14 -0.56 4.09
C LEU A 66 11.28 -1.00 5.02
N ASP A 67 10.95 -1.44 6.24
CA ASP A 67 11.91 -2.07 7.16
C ASP A 67 12.23 -3.54 6.78
N ALA A 68 13.07 -4.17 7.61
CA ALA A 68 13.44 -5.58 7.52
C ALA A 68 12.26 -6.57 7.62
N ASP A 69 11.11 -6.16 8.15
CA ASP A 69 9.87 -6.94 8.22
C ASP A 69 8.87 -6.60 7.10
N GLY A 70 9.16 -5.55 6.33
CA GLY A 70 8.31 -5.11 5.23
C GLY A 70 7.22 -4.15 5.66
N LYS A 71 7.37 -3.55 6.83
CA LYS A 71 6.47 -2.55 7.36
C LYS A 71 6.93 -1.16 6.92
N PRO A 72 5.99 -0.24 6.68
CA PRO A 72 6.34 1.12 6.31
C PRO A 72 7.09 1.83 7.45
N THR A 73 8.24 2.43 7.17
CA THR A 73 9.06 3.22 8.12
C THR A 73 9.01 4.71 7.88
N ALA A 74 8.59 5.13 6.69
CA ALA A 74 8.28 6.50 6.32
C ALA A 74 7.07 6.51 5.36
N LYS A 75 6.32 7.61 5.29
CA LYS A 75 5.22 7.76 4.34
C LYS A 75 5.16 9.17 3.74
N TRP A 76 4.90 9.26 2.44
CA TRP A 76 4.71 10.51 1.71
C TRP A 76 3.77 10.33 0.52
N ARG A 77 3.41 11.44 -0.15
CA ARG A 77 2.51 11.45 -1.31
C ARG A 77 1.23 10.64 -1.08
N ILE A 78 0.67 10.78 0.12
CA ILE A 78 -0.56 10.11 0.54
C ILE A 78 -1.73 10.71 -0.25
N ARG A 79 -2.52 9.85 -0.88
CA ARG A 79 -3.72 10.25 -1.61
C ARG A 79 -4.81 9.24 -1.37
N ARG A 80 -6.01 9.72 -1.06
CA ARG A 80 -7.24 8.92 -1.05
C ARG A 80 -8.21 9.55 -2.05
N ILE A 81 -8.83 8.71 -2.88
CA ILE A 81 -9.76 9.12 -3.94
C ILE A 81 -11.02 8.29 -3.79
N LEU A 82 -12.12 8.97 -3.48
CA LEU A 82 -13.42 8.34 -3.22
C LEU A 82 -14.27 8.28 -4.50
N GLU A 83 -15.20 7.34 -4.52
CA GLU A 83 -16.30 7.28 -5.50
C GLU A 83 -15.80 7.27 -6.96
N GLN A 84 -14.77 6.48 -7.25
CA GLN A 84 -14.19 6.40 -8.59
C GLN A 84 -14.73 5.21 -9.39
N ALA A 85 -14.75 5.33 -10.71
CA ALA A 85 -15.06 4.18 -11.56
C ALA A 85 -13.92 3.13 -11.48
N PRO A 86 -14.20 1.82 -11.69
CA PRO A 86 -13.22 0.75 -11.56
C PRO A 86 -11.93 0.95 -12.37
N GLU A 87 -12.03 1.51 -13.58
CA GLU A 87 -10.89 1.83 -14.45
C GLU A 87 -9.94 2.88 -13.86
N ARG A 88 -10.35 3.59 -12.78
CA ARG A 88 -9.48 4.55 -12.11
C ARG A 88 -8.28 3.86 -11.45
N PHE A 89 -8.42 2.61 -11.02
CA PHE A 89 -7.32 1.86 -10.41
C PHE A 89 -6.10 1.79 -11.34
N ASP A 90 -6.30 1.32 -12.57
CA ASP A 90 -5.22 1.18 -13.55
C ASP A 90 -4.66 2.55 -13.96
N LYS A 91 -5.52 3.58 -14.09
CA LYS A 91 -5.08 4.96 -14.38
C LYS A 91 -4.20 5.54 -13.26
N GLU A 92 -4.55 5.30 -12.00
CA GLU A 92 -3.76 5.78 -10.87
C GLU A 92 -2.43 5.02 -10.77
N LEU A 93 -2.42 3.71 -11.02
CA LEU A 93 -1.20 2.91 -11.10
C LEU A 93 -0.23 3.45 -12.14
N GLU A 94 -0.71 3.74 -13.36
CA GLU A 94 0.11 4.33 -14.41
C GLU A 94 0.56 5.75 -14.05
N THR A 95 -0.24 6.51 -13.31
CA THR A 95 0.14 7.84 -12.80
C THR A 95 1.30 7.73 -11.81
N ILE A 96 1.29 6.74 -10.91
CA ILE A 96 2.40 6.49 -9.97
C ILE A 96 3.67 6.12 -10.73
N LYS A 97 3.59 5.18 -11.68
CA LYS A 97 4.75 4.79 -12.52
C LYS A 97 5.32 5.96 -13.28
N LYS A 98 4.45 6.79 -13.88
CA LYS A 98 4.85 8.00 -14.58
C LYS A 98 5.53 8.99 -13.65
N SER A 99 4.97 9.22 -12.45
CA SER A 99 5.59 10.13 -11.47
C SER A 99 7.01 9.70 -11.09
N ILE A 100 7.27 8.40 -10.94
CA ILE A 100 8.62 7.87 -10.68
C ILE A 100 9.57 8.24 -11.84
N VAL A 101 9.12 8.06 -13.08
CA VAL A 101 9.92 8.41 -14.26
C VAL A 101 10.13 9.91 -14.39
N ASP A 102 9.10 10.72 -14.13
CA ASP A 102 9.16 12.18 -14.17
C ASP A 102 10.12 12.74 -13.10
N ASP A 103 10.28 12.04 -11.96
CA ASP A 103 11.26 12.34 -10.92
C ASP A 103 12.71 11.90 -11.29
N GLY A 104 12.91 11.33 -12.48
CA GLY A 104 14.22 10.88 -12.98
C GLY A 104 14.61 9.47 -12.52
N GLU A 105 13.68 8.71 -11.96
CA GLU A 105 13.89 7.34 -11.51
C GLU A 105 13.38 6.31 -12.53
N THR A 106 13.67 5.02 -12.28
CA THR A 106 13.12 3.92 -13.08
C THR A 106 12.22 3.03 -12.24
N VAL A 107 11.15 2.51 -12.84
CA VAL A 107 10.30 1.51 -12.21
C VAL A 107 11.01 0.14 -12.28
N GLN A 108 11.44 -0.36 -11.11
CA GLN A 108 12.13 -1.65 -10.97
C GLN A 108 11.17 -2.84 -10.92
N GLY A 109 9.91 -2.58 -10.54
CA GLY A 109 8.87 -3.58 -10.51
C GLY A 109 7.50 -2.99 -10.23
N SER A 110 6.47 -3.68 -10.72
CA SER A 110 5.08 -3.37 -10.44
C SER A 110 4.32 -4.68 -10.31
N TRP A 111 3.65 -4.84 -9.17
CA TRP A 111 2.89 -6.04 -8.83
C TRP A 111 1.45 -5.61 -8.54
N VAL A 112 0.49 -6.35 -9.08
CA VAL A 112 -0.94 -6.13 -8.86
C VAL A 112 -1.56 -7.40 -8.32
N HIS A 113 -2.41 -7.26 -7.32
CA HIS A 113 -3.20 -8.33 -6.74
C HIS A 113 -4.67 -8.08 -6.99
N ASP A 114 -5.30 -8.94 -7.78
CA ASP A 114 -6.73 -8.87 -8.07
C ASP A 114 -7.51 -9.79 -7.11
N MET A 115 -8.41 -9.19 -6.33
CA MET A 115 -9.22 -9.86 -5.32
C MET A 115 -10.69 -9.98 -5.74
N THR A 116 -11.05 -9.54 -6.94
CA THR A 116 -12.44 -9.51 -7.42
C THR A 116 -13.03 -10.90 -7.62
N GLY A 117 -12.19 -11.91 -7.86
CA GLY A 117 -12.58 -13.31 -8.02
C GLY A 117 -12.77 -14.10 -6.73
N MET A 118 -12.61 -13.48 -5.55
CA MET A 118 -12.62 -14.18 -4.26
C MET A 118 -14.00 -14.22 -3.62
N ALA A 119 -14.30 -15.32 -2.93
CA ALA A 119 -15.63 -15.68 -2.44
C ALA A 119 -16.23 -14.66 -1.45
N ASP A 120 -15.43 -14.17 -0.50
CA ASP A 120 -15.88 -13.27 0.57
C ASP A 120 -14.75 -12.36 1.09
N VAL A 121 -15.11 -11.39 1.93
CA VAL A 121 -14.18 -10.39 2.48
C VAL A 121 -13.07 -11.02 3.34
N ALA A 122 -13.35 -12.13 4.04
CA ALA A 122 -12.35 -12.81 4.85
C ALA A 122 -11.31 -13.52 3.98
N ALA A 123 -11.74 -14.14 2.87
CA ALA A 123 -10.84 -14.70 1.87
C ALA A 123 -9.99 -13.61 1.20
N GLN A 124 -10.60 -12.46 0.89
CA GLN A 124 -9.87 -11.31 0.34
C GLN A 124 -8.82 -10.78 1.31
N GLY A 125 -9.15 -10.60 2.58
CA GLY A 125 -8.21 -10.11 3.60
C GLY A 125 -7.02 -11.05 3.78
N LYS A 126 -7.27 -12.36 3.90
CA LYS A 126 -6.20 -13.37 4.00
C LYS A 126 -5.30 -13.37 2.77
N SER A 127 -5.89 -13.28 1.57
CA SER A 127 -5.10 -13.28 0.34
C SER A 127 -4.27 -12.00 0.19
N LEU A 128 -4.81 -10.85 0.60
CA LEU A 128 -4.07 -9.59 0.65
C LEU A 128 -2.88 -9.66 1.62
N ASP A 129 -3.08 -10.22 2.81
CA ASP A 129 -2.02 -10.39 3.81
C ASP A 129 -0.89 -11.29 3.28
N GLU A 130 -1.25 -12.44 2.70
CA GLU A 130 -0.28 -13.37 2.11
C GLU A 130 0.46 -12.76 0.92
N TRP A 131 -0.27 -12.11 0.02
CA TRP A 131 0.32 -11.41 -1.12
C TRP A 131 1.28 -10.31 -0.67
N SER A 132 0.87 -9.46 0.28
CA SER A 132 1.68 -8.35 0.76
C SER A 132 3.00 -8.82 1.37
N ARG A 133 2.98 -9.92 2.14
CA ARG A 133 4.19 -10.54 2.70
C ARG A 133 5.11 -11.09 1.62
N ASN A 134 4.56 -11.84 0.65
CA ASN A 134 5.33 -12.47 -0.41
C ASN A 134 5.95 -11.43 -1.36
N THR A 135 5.18 -10.44 -1.79
CA THR A 135 5.66 -9.38 -2.67
C THR A 135 6.70 -8.51 -1.97
N THR A 136 6.51 -8.19 -0.68
CA THR A 136 7.53 -7.44 0.05
C THR A 136 8.85 -8.21 0.20
N ALA A 137 8.78 -9.54 0.37
CA ALA A 137 9.98 -10.38 0.36
C ALA A 137 10.67 -10.39 -1.01
N GLU A 138 9.91 -10.37 -2.11
CA GLU A 138 10.46 -10.27 -3.47
C GLU A 138 11.15 -8.91 -3.72
N VAL A 139 10.48 -7.81 -3.34
CA VAL A 139 11.00 -6.44 -3.44
C VAL A 139 12.35 -6.30 -2.74
N LYS A 140 12.52 -6.94 -1.57
CA LYS A 140 13.79 -6.96 -0.84
C LYS A 140 14.90 -7.72 -1.53
N LYS A 141 14.60 -8.88 -2.10
CA LYS A 141 15.59 -9.67 -2.86
C LYS A 141 16.16 -8.89 -4.04
N LYS A 142 15.41 -7.93 -4.61
CA LYS A 142 15.89 -7.06 -5.68
C LYS A 142 16.75 -5.88 -5.21
N LEU A 143 16.69 -5.54 -3.92
CA LEU A 143 17.50 -4.47 -3.31
C LEU A 143 18.82 -4.98 -2.71
N SER A 144 18.95 -6.31 -2.55
CA SER A 144 20.12 -6.99 -1.97
C SER A 144 21.11 -7.39 -3.06
#